data_AF-A0A432GWL4-F1
#
_entry.id   AF-A0A432GWL4-F1
#
_cell.length_a   1.000
_cell.length_b   1.000
_cell.length_c   1.000
_cell.angle_alpha   90.00
_cell.angle_beta   90.00
_cell.angle_gamma   90.00
#
_symmetry.space_group_name_H-M   'P 1'
#
loop_
_entity.id
_entity.type
_entity.pdbx_description
1 polymer ?
#
loop_
_entity_poly.entity_id
_entity_poly.type
_entity_poly.pdbx_seq_one_letter_code
_entity_poly.pdbx_strand_id
1 'polypeptide(L)' 'FLLAAKRLGVDPAECLVFEDAPTGSEAALAAGMSVVVVPDPNMDHCHYKNASQIISSLKDFDPEYWGLPKFAESI' A
#
# COMPACT_ATOMS: atom_id res chain seq x y z
N PHE A 1 1.14 11.49 -3.59
CA PHE A 1 2.09 10.43 -3.95
C PHE A 1 3.21 10.87 -4.89
N LEU A 2 2.94 11.36 -6.10
CA LEU A 2 3.98 11.74 -7.08
C LEU A 2 5.08 12.68 -6.54
N LEU A 3 4.71 13.68 -5.73
CA LEU A 3 5.70 14.57 -5.10
C LEU A 3 6.62 13.83 -4.11
N ALA A 4 6.11 12.82 -3.40
CA ALA A 4 6.91 12.01 -2.48
C ALA A 4 7.93 11.15 -3.26
N ALA A 5 7.48 10.44 -4.31
CA ALA A 5 8.36 9.68 -5.20
C ALA A 5 9.44 10.59 -5.83
N LYS A 6 9.05 11.78 -6.30
CA LYS A 6 9.99 12.79 -6.82
C LYS A 6 11.04 13.21 -5.79
N ARG A 7 10.65 13.41 -4.53
CA ARG A 7 11.57 13.79 -3.44
C ARG A 7 12.52 12.66 -3.04
N LEU A 8 12.06 11.41 -3.16
CA LEU A 8 12.86 10.21 -2.93
C LEU A 8 13.75 9.84 -4.13
N GLY A 9 13.49 10.39 -5.31
CA GLY A 9 14.24 10.09 -6.53
C GLY A 9 13.95 8.70 -7.10
N VAL A 10 12.77 8.14 -6.82
CA VAL A 10 12.34 6.79 -7.26
C VAL A 10 11.21 6.89 -8.27
N ASP A 11 11.09 5.90 -9.15
CA ASP A 11 9.96 5.79 -10.06
C ASP A 11 8.67 5.46 -9.27
N PRO A 12 7.52 6.11 -9.56
CA PRO A 12 6.24 5.72 -9.00
C PRO A 12 5.92 4.22 -9.12
N ALA A 13 6.33 3.56 -10.20
CA ALA A 13 6.12 2.11 -10.39
C ALA A 13 6.90 1.25 -9.38
N GLU A 14 7.94 1.78 -8.75
CA GLU A 14 8.72 1.13 -7.70
C GLU A 14 8.23 1.49 -6.29
N CYS A 15 7.13 2.27 -6.18
CA CYS A 15 6.57 2.67 -4.90
C CYS A 15 5.46 1.71 -4.46
N LEU A 16 5.50 1.31 -3.18
CA LEU A 16 4.44 0.61 -2.48
C LEU A 16 3.79 1.55 -1.45
N VAL A 17 2.53 1.89 -1.66
CA VAL A 17 1.75 2.77 -0.79
C VAL A 17 0.95 1.96 0.24
N PHE A 18 0.88 2.45 1.47
CA PHE A 18 -0.06 1.96 2.50
C PHE A 18 -1.13 3.02 2.75
N GLU A 19 -2.40 2.66 2.64
CA GLU A 19 -3.54 3.59 2.74
C GLU A 19 -4.72 2.96 3.48
N ASP A 20 -5.55 3.77 4.12
CA ASP A 20 -6.77 3.33 4.82
C ASP A 20 -8.06 3.82 4.15
N ALA A 21 -7.96 4.84 3.27
CA ALA A 21 -9.12 5.46 2.63
C ALA A 21 -9.25 5.09 1.13
N PRO A 22 -10.49 4.94 0.59
CA PRO A 22 -10.69 4.65 -0.84
C PRO A 22 -10.08 5.71 -1.77
N THR A 23 -10.22 6.99 -1.41
CA THR A 23 -9.67 8.11 -2.19
C THR A 23 -8.14 8.10 -2.22
N GLY A 24 -7.48 7.69 -1.13
CA GLY A 24 -6.04 7.51 -1.06
C GLY A 24 -5.58 6.36 -1.97
N SER A 25 -6.28 5.22 -1.90
CA SER A 25 -6.03 4.06 -2.77
C SER A 25 -6.15 4.41 -4.25
N GLU A 26 -7.23 5.08 -4.66
CA GLU A 26 -7.43 5.55 -6.03
C GLU A 26 -6.34 6.52 -6.49
N ALA A 27 -5.93 7.44 -5.62
CA ALA A 27 -4.87 8.39 -5.92
C ALA A 27 -3.48 7.72 -6.06
N ALA A 28 -3.20 6.65 -5.32
CA ALA A 28 -1.97 5.87 -5.46
C ALA A 28 -1.94 5.13 -6.80
N LEU A 29 -3.04 4.48 -7.16
CA LEU A 29 -3.18 3.78 -8.45
C LEU A 29 -3.10 4.75 -9.63
N ALA A 30 -3.75 5.90 -9.55
CA ALA A 30 -3.68 6.95 -10.58
C ALA A 30 -2.26 7.54 -10.72
N ALA A 31 -1.45 7.46 -9.67
CA ALA A 31 -0.04 7.85 -9.70
C ALA A 31 0.88 6.77 -10.29
N GLY A 32 0.35 5.61 -10.71
CA GLY A 32 1.12 4.48 -11.23
C GLY A 32 1.83 3.66 -10.17
N MET A 33 1.37 3.72 -8.91
CA MET A 33 1.98 3.00 -7.78
C MET A 33 1.17 1.75 -7.41
N SER A 34 1.80 0.83 -6.69
CA SER A 34 1.08 -0.26 -6.01
C SER A 34 0.54 0.20 -4.66
N VAL A 35 -0.58 -0.39 -4.19
CA VAL A 35 -1.19 0.01 -2.92
C VAL A 35 -1.69 -1.19 -2.09
N VAL A 36 -1.27 -1.21 -0.83
CA VAL A 36 -1.78 -2.08 0.23
C VAL A 36 -2.76 -1.27 1.06
N VAL A 37 -4.00 -1.73 1.15
CA VAL A 37 -5.05 -1.07 1.93
C VAL A 37 -5.18 -1.72 3.29
N VAL A 38 -5.21 -0.90 4.34
CA VAL A 38 -5.52 -1.30 5.73
C VAL A 38 -6.77 -0.52 6.17
N PRO A 39 -7.98 -0.99 5.82
CA PRO A 39 -9.19 -0.22 6.03
C PRO A 39 -9.59 -0.19 7.50
N ASP A 40 -10.38 0.82 7.90
CA ASP A 40 -11.09 0.78 9.17
C ASP A 40 -12.00 -0.48 9.20
N PRO A 41 -12.03 -1.26 10.30
CA PRO A 41 -12.83 -2.48 10.37
C PRO A 41 -14.34 -2.30 10.13
N ASN A 42 -14.84 -1.08 10.23
CA ASN A 42 -16.25 -0.75 9.99
C ASN A 42 -16.54 -0.27 8.55
N MET A 43 -15.52 -0.14 7.70
CA MET A 43 -15.72 0.22 6.29
C MET A 43 -16.01 -1.00 5.43
N ASP A 44 -16.89 -0.81 4.44
CA ASP A 44 -17.16 -1.85 3.44
C ASP A 44 -15.96 -2.01 2.50
N HIS A 45 -15.42 -3.22 2.43
CA HIS A 45 -14.27 -3.54 1.58
C HIS A 45 -14.59 -3.41 0.09
N CYS A 46 -15.87 -3.33 -0.30
CA CYS A 46 -16.29 -3.17 -1.69
C CYS A 46 -15.78 -1.87 -2.34
N HIS A 47 -15.31 -0.90 -1.56
CA HIS A 47 -14.74 0.36 -2.05
C HIS A 47 -13.28 0.24 -2.53
N TYR A 48 -12.58 -0.86 -2.26
CA TYR A 48 -11.15 -1.01 -2.54
C TYR A 48 -10.84 -2.00 -3.69
N LYS A 49 -11.77 -2.16 -4.65
CA LYS A 49 -11.70 -3.22 -5.70
C LYS A 49 -10.41 -3.25 -6.52
N ASN A 50 -9.75 -2.10 -6.64
CA ASN A 50 -8.54 -1.96 -7.45
C ASN A 50 -7.25 -1.95 -6.61
N ALA A 51 -7.36 -2.07 -5.29
CA ALA A 51 -6.19 -2.15 -4.43
C ALA A 51 -5.36 -3.38 -4.78
N SER A 52 -4.04 -3.25 -4.73
CA SER A 52 -3.14 -4.35 -5.04
C SER A 52 -3.19 -5.44 -3.96
N GLN A 53 -3.43 -5.04 -2.70
CA GLN A 53 -3.67 -5.95 -1.58
C GLN A 53 -4.56 -5.26 -0.54
N ILE A 54 -5.39 -6.03 0.16
CA ILE A 54 -6.17 -5.55 1.32
C ILE A 54 -5.81 -6.45 2.51
N ILE A 55 -5.40 -5.84 3.63
CA ILE A 55 -5.06 -6.54 4.88
C ILE A 55 -5.80 -5.91 6.05
N SER A 56 -6.12 -6.70 7.08
CA SER A 56 -6.85 -6.22 8.27
C SER A 56 -6.01 -5.39 9.25
N SER A 57 -4.68 -5.51 9.16
CA SER A 57 -3.73 -4.84 10.04
C SER A 57 -2.38 -4.73 9.35
N LEU A 58 -1.60 -3.68 9.67
CA LEU A 58 -0.21 -3.58 9.23
C LEU A 58 0.66 -4.75 9.71
N LYS A 59 0.26 -5.45 10.78
CA LYS A 59 0.94 -6.66 11.26
C LYS A 59 0.79 -7.86 10.32
N ASP A 60 -0.22 -7.83 9.46
CA ASP A 60 -0.51 -8.91 8.51
C ASP A 60 0.24 -8.70 7.18
N PHE A 61 1.01 -7.62 7.06
CA PHE A 61 1.82 -7.36 5.87
C PHE A 61 2.97 -8.36 5.79
N ASP A 62 3.02 -9.12 4.70
CA ASP A 62 4.14 -10.00 4.36
C ASP A 62 5.04 -9.30 3.32
N PRO A 63 6.26 -8.87 3.70
CA PRO A 63 7.19 -8.25 2.77
C PRO A 63 7.64 -9.20 1.66
N GLU A 64 7.71 -10.51 1.92
CA GLU A 64 8.23 -11.49 0.96
C GLU A 64 7.30 -11.65 -0.25
N TYR A 65 5.99 -11.52 -0.04
CA TYR A 65 4.99 -11.48 -1.12
C TYR A 65 5.28 -10.35 -2.14
N TRP A 66 5.86 -9.24 -1.67
CA TRP A 66 6.27 -8.09 -2.49
C TRP A 66 7.72 -8.16 -2.96
N GLY A 67 8.41 -9.29 -2.76
CA GLY A 67 9.82 -9.45 -3.10
C GLY A 67 10.78 -8.64 -2.20
N LEU A 68 10.30 -8.16 -1.06
CA LEU A 68 11.11 -7.45 -0.07
C LEU A 68 11.72 -8.45 0.94
N PRO A 69 12.83 -8.10 1.62
CA PRO A 69 13.38 -8.93 2.68
C PRO A 69 12.37 -9.13 3.82
N LYS A 70 12.35 -10.34 4.38
CA LYS A 70 11.57 -10.63 5.60
C LYS A 70 11.91 -9.64 6.72
N PHE A 71 10.92 -9.36 7.58
CA PHE A 71 11.19 -8.61 8.81
C PHE A 71 12.27 -9.32 9.65
N ALA A 72 13.14 -8.53 10.27
CA ALA A 72 14.06 -9.07 11.26
C ALA A 72 13.24 -9.66 12.42
N GLU A 73 13.64 -10.83 12.91
CA GLU A 73 13.08 -11.36 14.16
C GLU A 73 13.31 -10.32 15.26
N SER A 74 12.22 -9.91 15.91
CA SER A 74 12.34 -9.03 17.07
C SER A 74 13.02 -9.82 18.19
N ILE A 75 14.20 -9.37 18.64
CA ILE A 75 14.92 -9.91 19.80
C ILE A 75 14.09 -9.64 21.06
#